data_AF-A2TZE4-F1
#
_entry.id   AF-A2TZE4-F1
#
_cell.length_a   1.000
_cell.length_b   1.000
_cell.length_c   1.000
_cell.angle_alpha   90.00
_cell.angle_beta   90.00
_cell.angle_gamma   90.00
#
_symmetry.space_group_name_H-M   'P 1'
#
loop_
_entity.id
_entity.type
_entity.pdbx_description
1 polymer ?
#
loop_
_entity_poly.entity_id
_entity_poly.type
_entity_poly.pdbx_seq_one_letter_code
_entity_poly.pdbx_strand_id
1 'polypeptide(L)'
;MINDSKMHNPLENIHSKSADFDLVKKSLNGNRIALDKLIKKHQPFIYNVAWKMSHNPNDAKDLTQEVLIKVITNLSKFSFKSTFTTWLYRIVVNEFLQAKRKNKNQQFTSFEQYGKQLDEIPNLELNKEEEIEYAELSKEMQISCMSGMLMCLNKEQRLIYILGDTFCIDHNLGAEVFDISPQNFRVKLHRARKELYNFMNNKCGLVKTSNPCRCPKKTKALKKGGYLKEDEMLFNINTTKKIKNYVTENHSDLKGTIDDKYTHLFRNHPAKEDFGKETIIDELLNDNELMKHLRN
;
A
#
# COMPACT_ATOMS: atom_id res chain seq x y z
N MET A 1 -17.80 2.01 -21.99
CA MET A 1 -18.38 1.77 -20.66
C MET A 1 -17.25 1.30 -19.77
N ILE A 2 -16.65 2.22 -19.01
CA ILE A 2 -15.60 1.88 -18.04
C ILE A 2 -16.35 1.32 -16.83
N ASN A 3 -16.16 0.03 -16.56
CA ASN A 3 -16.71 -0.60 -15.36
C ASN A 3 -16.35 0.23 -14.14
N ASP A 4 -17.36 0.70 -13.41
CA ASP A 4 -17.26 1.22 -12.04
C ASP A 4 -16.79 0.09 -11.11
N SER A 5 -15.52 -0.29 -11.24
CA SER A 5 -14.82 -1.02 -10.20
C SER A 5 -14.69 -0.02 -9.07
N LYS A 6 -15.62 -0.07 -8.10
CA LYS A 6 -15.54 0.70 -6.85
C LYS A 6 -14.08 0.69 -6.40
N MET A 7 -13.45 1.87 -6.40
CA MET A 7 -12.11 2.05 -5.84
C MET A 7 -12.19 1.57 -4.39
N HIS A 8 -11.70 0.36 -4.13
CA HIS A 8 -11.74 -0.26 -2.83
C HIS A 8 -10.90 0.61 -1.89
N ASN A 9 -11.56 1.26 -0.93
CA ASN A 9 -10.85 1.86 0.18
C ASN A 9 -10.37 0.67 1.04
N PRO A 10 -9.06 0.40 1.14
CA PRO A 10 -8.55 -0.74 1.92
C PRO A 10 -8.85 -0.61 3.43
N LEU A 11 -9.47 0.50 3.83
CA LEU A 11 -9.87 0.83 5.19
C LEU A 11 -11.37 1.12 5.33
N GLU A 12 -12.19 0.77 4.34
CA GLU A 12 -13.65 0.97 4.36
C GLU A 12 -14.30 0.38 5.63
N ASN A 13 -13.72 -0.69 6.15
CA ASN A 13 -14.17 -1.39 7.37
C ASN A 13 -13.77 -0.70 8.70
N ILE A 14 -12.93 0.34 8.65
CA ILE A 14 -12.57 1.12 9.86
C ILE A 14 -13.75 2.01 10.31
N HIS A 15 -14.68 2.33 9.41
CA HIS A 15 -15.72 3.33 9.63
C HIS A 15 -16.99 2.85 10.35
N SER A 16 -16.97 1.70 11.05
CA SER A 16 -18.12 1.31 11.89
C SER A 16 -18.34 2.32 13.02
N LYS A 17 -19.27 3.26 12.78
CA LYS A 17 -19.58 4.41 13.65
C LYS A 17 -19.99 3.98 15.07
N SER A 18 -20.75 2.88 15.18
CA SER A 18 -21.23 2.35 16.46
C SER A 18 -20.10 1.72 17.28
N ALA A 19 -19.21 0.95 16.65
CA ALA A 19 -18.11 0.29 17.35
C ALA A 19 -17.09 1.31 17.92
N ASP A 20 -16.77 2.37 17.16
CA ASP A 20 -15.86 3.41 17.64
C ASP A 20 -16.47 4.20 18.80
N PHE A 21 -17.77 4.52 18.73
CA PHE A 21 -18.46 5.25 19.79
C PHE A 21 -18.34 4.54 21.16
N ASP A 22 -18.60 3.23 21.18
CA ASP A 22 -18.52 2.43 22.42
C ASP A 22 -17.10 2.31 22.94
N LEU A 23 -16.13 2.09 22.04
CA LEU A 23 -14.72 2.02 22.41
C LEU A 23 -14.23 3.34 23.00
N VAL A 24 -14.61 4.47 22.41
CA VAL A 24 -14.27 5.80 22.92
C VAL A 24 -14.90 6.03 24.29
N LYS A 25 -16.21 5.76 24.46
CA LYS A 25 -16.89 5.95 25.76
C LYS A 25 -16.27 5.11 26.86
N LYS A 26 -15.96 3.84 26.60
CA LYS A 26 -15.27 2.95 27.55
C LYS A 26 -13.86 3.45 27.86
N SER A 27 -13.13 3.94 26.86
CA SER A 27 -11.78 4.49 27.03
C SER A 27 -11.77 5.72 27.92
N LEU A 28 -12.74 6.63 27.74
CA LEU A 28 -12.91 7.82 28.58
C LEU A 28 -13.23 7.48 30.04
N ASN A 29 -13.89 6.34 30.28
CA ASN A 29 -14.12 5.80 31.62
C ASN A 29 -12.93 4.99 32.18
N GLY A 30 -11.75 5.06 31.57
CA GLY A 30 -10.52 4.42 32.06
C GLY A 30 -10.29 2.97 31.59
N ASN A 31 -11.10 2.45 30.66
CA ASN A 31 -10.91 1.09 30.16
C ASN A 31 -9.73 1.01 29.17
N ARG A 32 -8.59 0.49 29.65
CA ARG A 32 -7.36 0.32 28.86
C ARG A 32 -7.53 -0.63 27.67
N ILE A 33 -8.33 -1.69 27.81
CA ILE A 33 -8.57 -2.67 26.74
C ILE A 33 -9.36 -2.03 25.60
N ALA A 34 -10.35 -1.19 25.93
CA ALA A 34 -11.10 -0.44 24.93
C ALA A 34 -10.21 0.55 24.18
N LEU A 35 -9.30 1.23 24.89
CA LEU A 35 -8.34 2.15 24.28
C LEU A 35 -7.39 1.41 23.34
N ASP A 36 -6.79 0.29 23.77
CA ASP A 36 -5.90 -0.51 22.94
C ASP A 36 -6.59 -1.00 21.65
N LYS A 37 -7.84 -1.47 21.76
CA LYS A 37 -8.65 -1.87 20.59
C LYS A 37 -8.91 -0.69 19.64
N LEU A 38 -9.27 0.47 20.18
CA LEU A 38 -9.48 1.68 19.37
C LEU A 38 -8.21 2.07 18.62
N ILE A 39 -7.07 2.11 19.32
CA ILE A 39 -5.78 2.49 18.73
C ILE A 39 -5.34 1.50 17.66
N LYS A 40 -5.35 0.19 17.95
CA LYS A 40 -4.96 -0.85 16.98
C LYS A 40 -5.85 -0.86 15.74
N LYS A 41 -7.14 -0.55 15.89
CA LYS A 41 -8.07 -0.44 14.75
C LYS A 41 -7.67 0.68 13.79
N HIS A 42 -7.22 1.83 14.30
CA HIS A 42 -6.94 3.02 13.51
C HIS A 42 -5.45 3.20 13.15
N GLN A 43 -4.53 2.47 13.79
CA GLN A 43 -3.09 2.53 13.51
C GLN A 43 -2.73 2.23 12.05
N PRO A 44 -3.31 1.22 11.36
CA PRO A 44 -3.01 0.96 9.95
C PRO A 44 -3.34 2.14 9.04
N PHE A 45 -4.44 2.85 9.31
CA PHE A 45 -4.79 4.07 8.58
C PHE A 45 -3.69 5.12 8.71
N ILE A 46 -3.34 5.44 9.95
CA ILE A 46 -2.36 6.49 10.27
C ILE A 46 -1.02 6.15 9.64
N TYR A 47 -0.57 4.89 9.74
CA TYR A 47 0.67 4.42 9.13
C TYR A 47 0.66 4.55 7.61
N ASN A 48 -0.43 4.20 6.94
CA ASN A 48 -0.52 4.33 5.49
C ASN A 48 -0.48 5.79 5.03
N VAL A 49 -1.14 6.72 5.76
CA VAL A 49 -0.99 8.16 5.51
C VAL A 49 0.46 8.58 5.73
N ALA A 50 1.05 8.21 6.87
CA ALA A 50 2.42 8.57 7.23
C ALA A 50 3.44 8.08 6.19
N TRP A 51 3.27 6.87 5.69
CA TRP A 51 4.17 6.26 4.71
C TRP A 51 4.08 6.96 3.35
N LYS A 52 2.88 7.32 2.90
CA LYS A 52 2.71 8.12 1.67
C LYS A 52 3.17 9.57 1.83
N MET A 53 3.16 10.10 3.06
CA MET A 53 3.65 11.44 3.36
C MET A 53 5.19 11.52 3.44
N SER A 54 5.83 10.46 3.93
CA SER A 54 7.28 10.43 4.22
C SER A 54 8.11 9.74 3.14
N HIS A 55 7.53 8.77 2.42
CA HIS A 55 8.25 7.87 1.50
C HIS A 55 9.39 7.08 2.19
N ASN A 56 9.34 6.95 3.52
CA ASN A 56 10.34 6.22 4.31
C ASN A 56 9.62 5.45 5.43
N PRO A 57 9.82 4.12 5.56
CA PRO A 57 9.12 3.33 6.58
C PRO A 57 9.46 3.73 8.02
N ASN A 58 10.68 4.15 8.31
CA ASN A 58 11.08 4.55 9.66
C ASN A 58 10.44 5.89 10.04
N ASP A 59 10.53 6.89 9.15
CA ASP A 59 9.80 8.15 9.33
C ASP A 59 8.29 7.92 9.48
N ALA A 60 7.73 6.97 8.71
CA ALA A 60 6.32 6.64 8.79
C ALA A 60 5.94 6.06 10.17
N LYS A 61 6.78 5.19 10.76
CA LYS A 61 6.57 4.66 12.11
C LYS A 61 6.62 5.78 13.16
N ASP A 62 7.61 6.65 13.07
CA ASP A 62 7.77 7.78 14.00
C ASP A 62 6.57 8.74 13.93
N LEU A 63 6.17 9.15 12.72
CA LEU A 63 5.01 10.01 12.51
C LEU A 63 3.71 9.33 12.98
N THR A 64 3.58 8.03 12.78
CA THR A 64 2.43 7.27 13.29
C THR A 64 2.38 7.32 14.81
N GLN A 65 3.51 7.11 15.47
CA GLN A 65 3.60 7.17 16.93
C GLN A 65 3.26 8.58 17.45
N GLU A 66 3.79 9.63 16.83
CA GLU A 66 3.49 11.02 17.17
C GLU A 66 1.98 11.31 17.08
N VAL A 67 1.32 10.89 16.01
CA VAL A 67 -0.14 11.01 15.86
C VAL A 67 -0.89 10.21 16.93
N LEU A 68 -0.50 8.96 17.18
CA LEU A 68 -1.15 8.10 18.16
C LEU A 68 -1.07 8.68 19.58
N ILE A 69 0.08 9.26 19.95
CA ILE A 69 0.23 9.97 21.23
C ILE A 69 -0.74 11.15 21.29
N LYS A 70 -0.89 11.93 20.22
CA LYS A 70 -1.85 13.04 20.16
C LYS A 70 -3.30 12.59 20.24
N VAL A 71 -3.63 11.47 19.63
CA VAL A 71 -4.96 10.84 19.73
C VAL A 71 -5.25 10.47 21.18
N ILE A 72 -4.34 9.76 21.85
CA ILE A 72 -4.52 9.31 23.24
C ILE A 72 -4.64 10.52 24.19
N THR A 73 -3.70 11.46 24.08
CA THR A 73 -3.62 12.63 24.97
C THR A 73 -4.76 13.62 24.79
N ASN A 74 -5.37 13.69 23.61
CA ASN A 74 -6.51 14.56 23.35
C ASN A 74 -7.86 13.82 23.35
N LEU A 75 -7.89 12.52 23.61
CA LEU A 75 -9.14 11.73 23.57
C LEU A 75 -10.22 12.31 24.48
N SER A 76 -9.84 12.81 25.66
CA SER A 76 -10.74 13.47 26.61
C SER A 76 -11.44 14.72 26.07
N LYS A 77 -10.88 15.34 25.02
CA LYS A 77 -11.45 16.53 24.35
C LYS A 77 -12.43 16.16 23.24
N PHE A 78 -12.56 14.88 22.89
CA PHE A 78 -13.51 14.45 21.88
C PHE A 78 -14.96 14.61 22.38
N SER A 79 -15.70 15.52 21.76
CA SER A 79 -17.03 15.95 22.21
C SER A 79 -18.20 15.24 21.52
N PHE A 80 -17.94 14.16 20.78
CA PHE A 80 -18.96 13.38 20.05
C PHE A 80 -19.82 14.18 19.05
N LYS A 81 -19.39 15.37 18.66
CA LYS A 81 -20.06 16.21 17.65
C LYS A 81 -19.85 15.72 16.21
N SER A 82 -18.88 14.83 16.00
CA SER A 82 -18.59 14.17 14.73
C SER A 82 -18.20 12.71 15.00
N THR A 83 -17.98 11.93 13.94
CA THR A 83 -17.45 10.56 14.12
C THR A 83 -16.02 10.61 14.66
N PHE A 84 -15.62 9.58 15.42
CA PHE A 84 -14.23 9.47 15.88
C PHE A 84 -13.24 9.54 14.71
N THR A 85 -13.56 8.90 13.59
CA THR A 85 -12.72 8.93 12.38
C THR A 85 -12.55 10.34 11.81
N THR A 86 -13.62 11.15 11.78
CA THR A 86 -13.53 12.56 11.36
C THR A 86 -12.60 13.35 12.28
N TRP A 87 -12.71 13.15 13.59
CA TRP A 87 -11.84 13.80 14.58
C TRP A 87 -10.38 13.34 14.45
N LEU A 88 -10.15 12.04 14.24
CA LEU A 88 -8.83 11.47 13.96
C LEU A 88 -8.21 12.07 12.69
N TYR A 89 -9.00 12.21 11.61
CA TYR A 89 -8.54 12.80 10.36
C TYR A 89 -8.05 14.23 10.56
N ARG A 90 -8.74 15.03 11.39
CA ARG A 90 -8.28 16.39 11.75
C ARG A 90 -6.94 16.37 12.48
N ILE A 91 -6.75 15.45 13.43
CA ILE A 91 -5.45 15.31 14.13
C ILE A 91 -4.36 14.95 13.13
N VAL A 92 -4.61 13.97 12.27
CA VAL A 92 -3.71 13.53 11.19
C VAL A 92 -3.33 14.70 10.29
N VAL A 93 -4.31 15.41 9.72
CA VAL A 93 -4.03 16.53 8.80
C VAL A 93 -3.26 17.64 9.49
N ASN A 94 -3.67 18.03 10.69
CA ASN A 94 -2.94 19.05 11.45
C ASN A 94 -1.50 18.63 11.73
N GLU A 95 -1.29 17.36 12.10
CA GLU A 95 0.05 16.84 12.37
C GLU A 95 0.93 16.91 11.14
N PHE A 96 0.48 16.35 10.02
CA PHE A 96 1.29 16.26 8.82
C PHE A 96 1.51 17.63 8.15
N LEU A 97 0.59 18.59 8.32
CA LEU A 97 0.79 19.97 7.88
C LEU A 97 1.84 20.69 8.74
N GLN A 98 1.79 20.53 10.07
CA GLN A 98 2.69 21.20 11.01
C GLN A 98 4.05 20.52 11.16
N ALA A 99 4.14 19.21 10.90
CA ALA A 99 5.36 18.44 11.04
C ALA A 99 6.49 19.08 10.24
N LYS A 100 7.54 19.56 10.91
CA LYS A 100 8.72 20.06 10.21
C LYS A 100 9.32 18.91 9.40
N ARG A 101 9.80 19.19 8.18
CA ARG A 101 10.53 18.19 7.40
C ARG A 101 11.77 17.80 8.22
N LYS A 102 11.75 16.64 8.89
CA LYS A 102 12.93 16.10 9.60
C LYS A 102 14.06 15.84 8.59
N ASN A 103 13.71 15.43 7.36
CA ASN A 103 14.66 15.19 6.29
C ASN A 103 14.80 16.40 5.35
N LYS A 104 15.90 17.15 5.51
CA LYS A 104 16.41 18.12 4.51
C LYS A 104 16.86 17.45 3.20
N ASN A 105 17.04 16.13 3.20
CA ASN A 105 17.52 15.34 2.07
C ASN A 105 16.39 14.81 1.16
N GLN A 106 15.19 15.40 1.17
CA GLN A 106 14.20 15.09 0.12
C GLN A 106 14.77 15.52 -1.23
N GLN A 107 15.32 14.56 -1.98
CA GLN A 107 15.97 14.74 -3.28
C GLN A 107 15.06 15.34 -4.36
N PHE A 108 13.75 15.41 -4.11
CA PHE A 108 12.75 15.82 -5.10
C PHE A 108 11.82 16.87 -4.51
N THR A 109 12.02 18.13 -4.91
CA THR A 109 11.17 19.24 -4.48
C THR A 109 10.18 19.69 -5.54
N SER A 110 10.27 19.14 -6.76
CA SER A 110 9.39 19.45 -7.87
C SER A 110 9.33 18.31 -8.89
N PHE A 111 8.27 18.29 -9.69
CA PHE A 111 8.13 17.37 -10.81
C PHE A 111 9.22 17.54 -11.87
N GLU A 112 9.72 18.76 -12.07
CA GLU A 112 10.82 19.01 -13.02
C GLU A 112 12.11 18.33 -12.57
N GLN A 113 12.50 18.53 -11.30
CA GLN A 113 13.69 17.91 -10.73
C GLN A 113 13.58 16.38 -10.73
N TYR A 114 12.40 15.87 -10.38
CA TYR A 114 12.13 14.43 -10.42
C TYR A 114 12.24 13.87 -11.83
N GLY A 115 11.69 14.58 -12.82
CA GLY A 115 11.79 14.23 -14.23
C GLY A 115 13.24 14.15 -14.73
N LYS A 116 14.08 15.14 -14.37
CA LYS A 116 15.51 15.15 -14.74
C LYS A 116 16.25 13.94 -14.17
N GLN A 117 16.05 13.62 -12.89
CA GLN A 117 16.68 12.45 -12.27
C GLN A 117 16.20 11.13 -12.90
N LEU A 118 14.91 11.05 -13.29
CA LEU A 118 14.45 9.90 -14.06
C LEU A 118 15.10 9.82 -15.44
N ASP A 119 15.32 10.94 -16.12
CA ASP A 119 15.96 10.98 -17.43
C ASP A 119 17.44 10.53 -17.36
N GLU A 120 18.13 10.83 -16.26
CA GLU A 120 19.53 10.42 -16.00
C GLU A 120 19.70 8.90 -15.81
N ILE A 121 18.65 8.18 -15.40
CA ILE A 121 18.71 6.72 -15.26
C ILE A 121 18.68 6.07 -16.66
N PRO A 122 19.72 5.36 -17.11
CA PRO A 122 19.73 4.78 -18.44
C PRO A 122 18.69 3.66 -18.58
N ASN A 123 18.09 3.55 -19.77
CA ASN A 123 17.28 2.40 -20.14
C ASN A 123 18.21 1.31 -20.67
N LEU A 124 18.51 0.29 -19.85
CA LEU A 124 19.31 -0.85 -20.28
C LEU A 124 18.39 -1.94 -20.85
N GLU A 125 18.73 -2.49 -22.02
CA GLU A 125 17.98 -3.61 -22.61
C GLU A 125 18.05 -4.86 -21.72
N LEU A 126 16.97 -5.64 -21.69
CA LEU A 126 16.87 -6.90 -20.97
C LEU A 126 16.80 -8.04 -21.98
N ASN A 127 17.44 -9.17 -21.67
CA ASN A 127 17.15 -10.43 -22.34
C ASN A 127 15.92 -11.11 -21.67
N LYS A 128 15.44 -12.22 -22.24
CA LYS A 128 14.25 -12.93 -21.73
C LYS A 128 14.40 -13.45 -20.28
N GLU A 129 15.61 -13.86 -19.90
CA GLU A 129 15.88 -14.36 -18.54
C GLU A 129 15.84 -13.20 -17.53
N GLU A 130 16.45 -12.06 -17.88
CA GLU A 130 16.45 -10.85 -17.07
C GLU A 130 15.05 -10.24 -16.92
N GLU A 131 14.20 -10.34 -17.94
CA GLU A 131 12.80 -9.88 -17.85
C GLU A 131 12.03 -10.64 -16.75
N ILE A 132 12.28 -11.94 -16.61
CA ILE A 132 11.69 -12.78 -15.57
C ILE A 132 12.32 -12.45 -14.22
N GLU A 133 13.67 -12.41 -14.15
CA GLU A 133 14.41 -12.14 -12.93
C GLU A 133 14.04 -10.78 -12.31
N TYR A 134 13.91 -9.73 -13.14
CA TYR A 134 13.66 -8.37 -12.68
C TYR A 134 12.18 -8.01 -12.61
N ALA A 135 11.26 -8.94 -12.84
CA ALA A 135 9.83 -8.65 -12.84
C ALA A 135 9.34 -8.02 -11.52
N GLU A 136 9.73 -8.60 -10.37
CA GLU A 136 9.34 -8.10 -9.05
C GLU A 136 10.03 -6.78 -8.70
N LEU A 137 11.31 -6.63 -9.07
CA LEU A 137 12.05 -5.37 -8.91
C LEU A 137 11.47 -4.26 -9.81
N SER A 138 10.95 -4.61 -11.00
CA SER A 138 10.27 -3.66 -11.87
C SER A 138 8.96 -3.18 -11.25
N LYS A 139 8.20 -4.06 -10.59
CA LYS A 139 7.02 -3.66 -9.82
C LYS A 139 7.41 -2.74 -8.66
N GLU A 140 8.46 -3.07 -7.93
CA GLU A 140 8.99 -2.22 -6.86
C GLU A 140 9.36 -0.82 -7.37
N MET A 141 10.07 -0.74 -8.50
CA MET A 141 10.41 0.53 -9.16
C MET A 141 9.16 1.31 -9.60
N GLN A 142 8.11 0.65 -10.10
CA GLN A 142 6.84 1.30 -10.44
C GLN A 142 6.19 1.92 -9.21
N ILE A 143 6.10 1.17 -8.09
CA ILE A 143 5.48 1.65 -6.86
C ILE A 143 6.33 2.76 -6.23
N SER A 144 7.65 2.60 -6.22
CA SER A 144 8.60 3.62 -5.77
C SER A 144 8.45 4.91 -6.58
N CYS A 145 8.30 4.79 -7.91
CA CYS A 145 8.05 5.94 -8.77
C CYS A 145 6.72 6.64 -8.45
N MET A 146 5.64 5.89 -8.27
CA MET A 146 4.34 6.43 -7.86
C MET A 146 4.41 7.15 -6.51
N SER A 147 5.10 6.55 -5.54
CA SER A 147 5.26 7.17 -4.22
C SER A 147 6.20 8.37 -4.26
N GLY A 148 7.22 8.37 -5.13
CA GLY A 148 8.14 9.49 -5.33
C GLY A 148 7.47 10.70 -5.99
N MET A 149 6.55 10.48 -6.93
CA MET A 149 5.74 11.55 -7.53
C MET A 149 4.91 12.32 -6.49
N LEU A 150 4.38 11.65 -5.46
CA LEU A 150 3.69 12.33 -4.36
C LEU A 150 4.61 13.31 -3.63
N MET A 151 5.90 13.03 -3.59
CA MET A 151 6.90 13.90 -2.93
C MET A 151 7.10 15.23 -3.66
N CYS A 152 6.74 15.29 -4.95
CA CYS A 152 6.78 16.50 -5.76
C CYS A 152 5.64 17.47 -5.44
N LEU A 153 4.53 16.98 -4.89
CA LEU A 153 3.44 17.82 -4.40
C LEU A 153 3.85 18.53 -3.10
N ASN A 154 3.35 19.74 -2.90
CA ASN A 154 3.46 20.37 -1.58
C ASN A 154 2.67 19.56 -0.54
N LYS A 155 2.96 19.75 0.76
CA LYS A 155 2.39 18.92 1.82
C LYS A 155 0.85 18.91 1.84
N GLU A 156 0.24 20.07 1.62
CA GLU A 156 -1.22 20.21 1.63
C GLU A 156 -1.83 19.48 0.44
N GLN A 157 -1.31 19.71 -0.77
CA GLN A 157 -1.75 19.01 -1.99
C GLN A 157 -1.59 17.49 -1.84
N ARG A 158 -0.47 17.04 -1.27
CA ARG A 158 -0.18 15.62 -1.02
C ARG A 158 -1.20 15.01 -0.06
N LEU A 159 -1.50 15.66 1.05
CA LEU A 159 -2.50 15.19 2.01
C LEU A 159 -3.90 15.16 1.38
N ILE A 160 -4.28 16.21 0.65
CA ILE A 160 -5.58 16.27 -0.05
C ILE A 160 -5.69 15.11 -1.05
N TYR A 161 -4.64 14.85 -1.83
CA TYR A 161 -4.60 13.74 -2.77
C TYR A 161 -4.68 12.37 -2.05
N ILE A 162 -3.88 12.18 -1.00
CA ILE A 162 -3.89 10.92 -0.23
C ILE A 162 -5.29 10.67 0.35
N LEU A 163 -5.88 11.64 1.05
CA LEU A 163 -7.18 11.44 1.68
C LEU A 163 -8.31 11.35 0.63
N GLY A 164 -8.32 12.22 -0.37
CA GLY A 164 -9.38 12.28 -1.38
C GLY A 164 -9.34 11.15 -2.40
N ASP A 165 -8.16 10.76 -2.88
CA ASP A 165 -8.02 9.72 -3.91
C ASP A 165 -7.62 8.36 -3.34
N THR A 166 -6.65 8.28 -2.43
CA THR A 166 -6.25 6.98 -1.89
C THR A 166 -7.28 6.42 -0.92
N PHE A 167 -7.83 7.29 -0.05
CA PHE A 167 -8.82 6.90 0.96
C PHE A 167 -10.26 7.24 0.58
N CYS A 168 -10.48 7.77 -0.62
CA CYS A 168 -11.81 8.03 -1.17
C CYS A 168 -12.73 8.86 -0.27
N ILE A 169 -12.18 9.81 0.52
CA ILE A 169 -13.05 10.69 1.32
C ILE A 169 -13.79 11.66 0.39
N ASP A 170 -15.07 11.90 0.68
CA ASP A 170 -15.84 12.87 -0.10
C ASP A 170 -15.43 14.32 0.23
N HIS A 171 -15.90 15.25 -0.59
CA HIS A 171 -15.58 16.67 -0.48
C HIS A 171 -16.18 17.35 0.75
N ASN A 172 -17.24 16.80 1.35
CA ASN A 172 -17.82 17.34 2.59
C ASN A 172 -16.94 16.96 3.78
N LEU A 173 -16.53 15.69 3.88
CA LEU A 173 -15.60 15.24 4.89
C LEU A 173 -14.22 15.89 4.71
N GLY A 174 -13.75 16.00 3.46
CA GLY A 174 -12.51 16.71 3.12
C GLY A 174 -12.56 18.18 3.55
N ALA A 175 -13.64 18.89 3.26
CA ALA A 175 -13.84 20.26 3.74
C ALA A 175 -13.79 20.36 5.27
N GLU A 176 -14.50 19.46 5.96
CA GLU A 176 -14.56 19.43 7.41
C GLU A 176 -13.19 19.16 8.07
N VAL A 177 -12.37 18.32 7.44
CA VAL A 177 -11.06 17.91 7.96
C VAL A 177 -9.99 18.97 7.72
N PHE A 178 -10.01 19.64 6.57
CA PHE A 178 -9.04 20.66 6.19
C PHE A 178 -9.45 22.08 6.57
N ASP A 179 -10.65 22.26 7.15
CA ASP A 179 -11.22 23.56 7.52
C ASP A 179 -11.31 24.54 6.33
N ILE A 180 -11.86 24.06 5.22
CA ILE A 180 -12.07 24.83 3.98
C ILE A 180 -13.45 24.55 3.41
N SER A 181 -13.88 25.33 2.41
CA SER A 181 -15.15 25.04 1.73
C SER A 181 -15.08 23.76 0.88
N PRO A 182 -16.21 23.01 0.70
CA PRO A 182 -16.25 21.84 -0.18
C PRO A 182 -15.80 22.14 -1.61
N GLN A 183 -16.08 23.33 -2.10
CA GLN A 183 -15.63 23.76 -3.42
C GLN A 183 -14.11 23.95 -3.46
N ASN A 184 -13.52 24.57 -2.44
CA ASN A 184 -12.06 24.72 -2.35
C ASN A 184 -11.36 23.36 -2.28
N PHE A 185 -11.89 22.41 -1.50
CA PHE A 185 -11.36 21.04 -1.44
C PHE A 185 -11.36 20.38 -2.83
N ARG A 186 -12.48 20.44 -3.57
CA ARG A 186 -12.56 19.88 -4.94
C ARG A 186 -11.54 20.51 -5.88
N VAL A 187 -11.37 21.83 -5.83
CA VAL A 187 -10.39 22.56 -6.66
C VAL A 187 -8.97 22.12 -6.34
N LYS A 188 -8.61 22.04 -5.05
CA LYS A 188 -7.27 21.59 -4.62
C LYS A 188 -7.00 20.13 -5.02
N LEU A 189 -7.97 19.24 -4.84
CA LEU A 189 -7.86 17.84 -5.25
C LEU A 189 -7.71 17.71 -6.78
N HIS A 190 -8.52 18.43 -7.55
CA HIS A 190 -8.40 18.48 -9.00
C HIS A 190 -7.02 18.96 -9.44
N ARG A 191 -6.47 19.99 -8.78
CA ARG A 191 -5.12 20.50 -9.07
C ARG A 191 -4.06 19.42 -8.82
N ALA A 192 -4.09 18.74 -7.68
CA ALA A 192 -3.13 17.67 -7.36
C ALA A 192 -3.19 16.52 -8.39
N ARG A 193 -4.40 16.09 -8.76
CA ARG A 193 -4.62 15.09 -9.82
C ARG A 193 -4.02 15.53 -11.16
N LYS A 194 -4.27 16.79 -11.54
CA LYS A 194 -3.79 17.35 -12.81
C LYS A 194 -2.27 17.40 -12.87
N GLU A 195 -1.58 17.76 -11.79
CA GLU A 195 -0.12 17.77 -11.73
C GLU A 195 0.48 16.37 -11.92
N LEU A 196 -0.03 15.38 -11.18
CA LEU A 196 0.39 13.98 -11.33
C LEU A 196 0.10 13.45 -12.74
N TYR A 197 -1.11 13.71 -13.26
CA TYR A 197 -1.51 13.34 -14.61
C TYR A 197 -0.57 13.92 -15.67
N ASN A 198 -0.30 15.23 -15.60
CA ASN A 198 0.56 15.91 -16.56
C ASN A 198 1.98 15.31 -16.57
N PHE A 199 2.54 15.06 -15.39
CA PHE A 199 3.85 14.42 -15.30
C PHE A 199 3.84 13.03 -15.93
N MET A 200 2.88 12.19 -15.55
CA MET A 200 2.74 10.84 -16.07
C MET A 200 2.51 10.80 -17.58
N ASN A 201 1.63 11.64 -18.11
CA ASN A 201 1.30 11.72 -19.53
C ASN A 201 2.50 12.13 -20.40
N ASN A 202 3.45 12.89 -19.84
CA ASN A 202 4.63 13.37 -20.56
C ASN A 202 5.87 12.49 -20.37
N LYS A 203 5.94 11.70 -19.30
CA LYS A 203 7.16 10.94 -18.93
C LYS A 203 6.97 9.42 -18.88
N CYS A 204 5.83 8.92 -18.44
CA CYS A 204 5.64 7.51 -18.12
C CYS A 204 5.29 6.69 -19.37
N GLY A 205 6.10 5.68 -19.69
CA GLY A 205 5.85 4.74 -20.79
C GLY A 205 4.64 3.82 -20.59
N LEU A 206 4.25 3.58 -19.33
CA LEU A 206 3.05 2.79 -19.00
C LEU A 206 1.75 3.55 -19.30
N VAL A 207 1.81 4.89 -19.27
CA VAL A 207 0.66 5.77 -19.53
C VAL A 207 0.57 6.10 -21.01
N LYS A 208 1.71 6.38 -21.64
CA LYS A 208 1.79 6.63 -23.08
C LYS A 208 3.04 5.98 -23.64
N THR A 209 2.87 5.04 -24.57
CA THR A 209 3.97 4.24 -25.13
C THR A 209 5.02 5.08 -25.86
N SER A 210 4.68 6.26 -26.37
CA SER A 210 5.63 7.19 -26.99
C SER A 210 6.59 7.86 -26.00
N ASN A 211 6.33 7.79 -24.69
CA ASN A 211 7.17 8.43 -23.68
C ASN A 211 8.48 7.65 -23.46
N PRO A 212 9.55 8.28 -22.94
CA PRO A 212 10.88 7.66 -22.87
C PRO A 212 11.07 6.67 -21.71
N CYS A 213 10.29 6.76 -20.63
CA CYS A 213 10.54 5.95 -19.43
C CYS A 213 10.11 4.48 -19.63
N ARG A 214 10.96 3.53 -19.22
CA ARG A 214 10.67 2.09 -19.20
C ARG A 214 11.11 1.50 -17.87
N CYS A 215 10.15 1.17 -17.00
CA CYS A 215 10.45 0.67 -15.66
C CYS A 215 11.36 -0.56 -15.67
N PRO A 216 11.12 -1.64 -16.46
CA PRO A 216 12.02 -2.79 -16.49
C PRO A 216 13.46 -2.42 -16.87
N LYS A 217 13.62 -1.55 -17.88
CA LYS A 217 14.93 -1.11 -18.37
C LYS A 217 15.69 -0.25 -17.36
N LYS A 218 14.99 0.63 -16.64
CA LYS A 218 15.56 1.43 -15.56
C LYS A 218 15.87 0.59 -14.33
N THR A 219 15.06 -0.43 -14.04
CA THR A 219 15.30 -1.39 -12.95
C THR A 219 16.65 -2.06 -13.09
N LYS A 220 17.03 -2.50 -14.30
CA LYS A 220 18.36 -3.06 -14.56
C LYS A 220 19.49 -2.08 -14.24
N ALA A 221 19.35 -0.81 -14.62
CA ALA A 221 20.33 0.24 -14.31
C ALA A 221 20.44 0.49 -12.79
N LEU A 222 19.30 0.60 -12.11
CA LEU A 222 19.25 0.85 -10.67
C LEU A 222 19.79 -0.33 -9.85
N LYS A 223 19.51 -1.57 -10.27
CA LYS A 223 20.08 -2.79 -9.67
C LYS A 223 21.61 -2.78 -9.79
N LYS A 224 22.14 -2.55 -11.00
CA LYS A 224 23.60 -2.45 -11.22
C LYS A 224 24.26 -1.32 -10.44
N GLY A 225 23.57 -0.20 -10.26
CA GLY A 225 24.03 0.93 -9.46
C GLY A 225 23.89 0.74 -7.94
N GLY A 226 23.30 -0.37 -7.47
CA GLY A 226 23.08 -0.64 -6.05
C GLY A 226 21.94 0.16 -5.41
N TYR A 227 21.14 0.88 -6.20
CA TYR A 227 20.01 1.69 -5.73
C TYR A 227 18.72 0.90 -5.53
N LEU A 228 18.66 -0.32 -6.06
CA LEU A 228 17.52 -1.21 -5.93
C LEU A 228 18.01 -2.64 -5.66
N LYS A 229 17.69 -3.17 -4.48
CA LYS A 229 18.10 -4.52 -4.05
C LYS A 229 16.89 -5.37 -3.68
N GLU A 230 16.99 -6.68 -3.90
CA GLU A 230 15.89 -7.63 -3.69
C GLU A 230 15.55 -7.83 -2.21
N ASP A 231 16.55 -7.74 -1.33
CA ASP A 231 16.43 -7.90 0.10
C ASP A 231 15.95 -6.62 0.82
N GLU A 232 16.07 -5.47 0.15
CA GLU A 232 15.74 -4.12 0.65
C GLU A 232 14.52 -3.48 -0.07
N MET A 233 13.73 -4.26 -0.83
CA MET A 233 12.46 -3.75 -1.38
C MET A 233 11.60 -3.13 -0.26
N LEU A 234 10.84 -2.09 -0.55
CA LEU A 234 10.04 -1.34 0.42
C LEU A 234 8.54 -1.60 0.27
N PHE A 235 8.05 -1.79 -0.96
CA PHE A 235 6.63 -1.83 -1.27
C PHE A 235 6.10 -3.24 -1.58
N ASN A 236 6.95 -4.11 -2.14
CA ASN A 236 6.61 -5.47 -2.55
C ASN A 236 7.14 -6.56 -1.59
N ILE A 237 7.31 -6.22 -0.30
CA ILE A 237 8.03 -7.07 0.66
C ILE A 237 7.23 -8.30 1.07
N ASN A 238 5.95 -8.13 1.43
CA ASN A 238 5.43 -9.02 2.46
C ASN A 238 4.92 -10.36 1.93
N THR A 239 4.18 -10.39 0.83
CA THR A 239 3.59 -11.65 0.37
C THR A 239 4.64 -12.49 -0.35
N THR A 240 5.38 -11.90 -1.28
CA THR A 240 6.37 -12.62 -2.08
C THR A 240 7.54 -13.13 -1.24
N LYS A 241 8.04 -12.36 -0.25
CA LYS A 241 9.09 -12.82 0.66
C LYS A 241 8.57 -13.89 1.62
N LYS A 242 7.34 -13.77 2.14
CA LYS A 242 6.73 -14.83 2.97
C LYS A 242 6.55 -16.11 2.19
N ILE A 243 6.02 -16.05 0.97
CA ILE A 243 5.88 -17.21 0.08
C ILE A 243 7.25 -17.80 -0.21
N LYS A 244 8.25 -16.98 -0.59
CA LYS A 244 9.60 -17.46 -0.90
C LYS A 244 10.26 -18.12 0.31
N ASN A 245 10.18 -17.52 1.50
CA ASN A 245 10.70 -18.10 2.73
C ASN A 245 9.99 -19.40 3.07
N TYR A 246 8.66 -19.40 3.04
CA TYR A 246 7.86 -20.59 3.30
C TYR A 246 8.19 -21.72 2.32
N VAL A 247 8.24 -21.44 1.02
CA VAL A 247 8.64 -22.42 0.00
C VAL A 247 10.06 -22.90 0.26
N THR A 248 11.01 -22.02 0.57
CA THR A 248 12.41 -22.41 0.83
C THR A 248 12.52 -23.32 2.04
N GLU A 249 11.79 -23.03 3.12
CA GLU A 249 11.78 -23.81 4.36
C GLU A 249 11.04 -25.15 4.21
N ASN A 250 9.98 -25.20 3.39
CA ASN A 250 9.07 -26.34 3.30
C ASN A 250 9.18 -27.10 1.96
N HIS A 251 10.11 -26.75 1.07
CA HIS A 251 10.20 -27.33 -0.28
C HIS A 251 10.38 -28.86 -0.24
N SER A 252 11.20 -29.37 0.68
CA SER A 252 11.42 -30.82 0.84
C SER A 252 10.12 -31.54 1.20
N ASP A 253 9.41 -31.04 2.20
CA ASP A 253 8.17 -31.65 2.70
C ASP A 253 7.03 -31.54 1.69
N LEU A 254 6.95 -30.39 1.00
CA LEU A 254 5.97 -30.18 -0.07
C LEU A 254 6.24 -31.14 -1.24
N LYS A 255 7.51 -31.33 -1.61
CA LYS A 255 7.91 -32.27 -2.66
C LYS A 255 7.55 -33.71 -2.27
N GLY A 256 7.85 -34.12 -1.03
CA GLY A 256 7.47 -35.44 -0.52
C GLY A 256 5.96 -35.67 -0.59
N THR A 257 5.17 -34.69 -0.13
CA THR A 257 3.71 -34.73 -0.21
C THR A 257 3.22 -34.88 -1.66
N ILE A 258 3.79 -34.12 -2.60
CA ILE A 258 3.43 -34.21 -4.03
C ILE A 258 3.80 -35.58 -4.61
N ASP A 259 5.01 -36.09 -4.31
CA ASP A 259 5.48 -37.40 -4.79
C ASP A 259 4.59 -38.54 -4.27
N ASP A 260 4.14 -38.47 -3.02
CA ASP A 260 3.18 -39.42 -2.44
C ASP A 260 1.82 -39.37 -3.13
N LYS A 261 1.31 -38.17 -3.44
CA LYS A 261 0.04 -38.01 -4.16
C LYS A 261 0.14 -38.51 -5.59
N TYR A 262 1.26 -38.24 -6.26
CA TYR A 262 1.53 -38.76 -7.60
C TYR A 262 1.54 -40.29 -7.56
N THR A 263 2.26 -40.89 -6.62
CA THR A 263 2.30 -42.34 -6.43
C THR A 263 0.92 -42.93 -6.15
N HIS A 264 0.12 -42.30 -5.29
CA HIS A 264 -1.24 -42.72 -4.99
C HIS A 264 -2.16 -42.65 -6.21
N LEU A 265 -2.05 -41.59 -7.01
CA LEU A 265 -2.82 -41.43 -8.25
C LEU A 265 -2.52 -42.58 -9.22
N PHE A 266 -1.23 -42.90 -9.45
CA PHE A 266 -0.84 -44.01 -10.32
C PHE A 266 -1.29 -45.37 -9.82
N ARG A 267 -1.24 -45.61 -8.49
CA ARG A 267 -1.70 -46.87 -7.88
C ARG A 267 -3.20 -47.10 -8.06
N ASN A 268 -3.99 -46.04 -7.98
CA ASN A 268 -5.45 -46.13 -8.03
C ASN A 268 -6.03 -45.90 -9.42
N HIS A 269 -5.24 -45.41 -10.38
CA HIS A 269 -5.67 -45.16 -11.76
C HIS A 269 -6.38 -46.36 -12.42
N PRO A 270 -5.93 -47.62 -12.27
CA PRO A 270 -6.61 -48.76 -12.90
C PRO A 270 -8.00 -49.07 -12.32
N ALA A 271 -8.29 -48.60 -11.10
CA ALA A 271 -9.51 -48.91 -10.35
C ALA A 271 -10.43 -47.69 -10.16
N LYS A 272 -10.06 -46.53 -10.69
CA LYS A 272 -10.89 -45.31 -10.62
C LYS A 272 -11.90 -45.26 -11.75
N GLU A 273 -13.18 -45.30 -11.39
CA GLU A 273 -14.30 -45.10 -12.34
C GLU A 273 -14.57 -43.60 -12.60
N ASP A 274 -14.13 -42.75 -11.68
CA ASP A 274 -14.24 -41.30 -11.68
C ASP A 274 -12.83 -40.69 -11.81
N PHE A 275 -12.36 -40.53 -13.06
CA PHE A 275 -11.05 -39.97 -13.36
C PHE A 275 -11.19 -38.73 -14.26
N GLY A 276 -11.84 -37.68 -13.73
CA GLY A 276 -12.01 -36.39 -14.39
C GLY A 276 -11.02 -35.32 -13.90
N LYS A 277 -10.77 -34.31 -14.73
CA LYS A 277 -9.97 -33.12 -14.34
C LYS A 277 -10.56 -32.43 -13.11
N GLU A 278 -11.88 -32.32 -13.07
CA GLU A 278 -12.62 -31.69 -11.97
C GLU A 278 -12.44 -32.47 -10.67
N THR A 279 -12.60 -33.80 -10.71
CA THR A 279 -12.38 -34.70 -9.56
C THR A 279 -10.96 -34.63 -9.03
N ILE A 280 -9.95 -34.63 -9.91
CA ILE A 280 -8.54 -34.55 -9.50
C ILE A 280 -8.24 -33.20 -8.85
N ILE A 281 -8.79 -32.10 -9.40
CA ILE A 281 -8.63 -30.77 -8.81
C ILE A 281 -9.32 -30.72 -7.44
N ASP A 282 -10.54 -31.24 -7.32
CA ASP A 282 -11.28 -31.26 -6.06
C ASP A 282 -10.58 -32.11 -4.99
N GLU A 283 -10.02 -33.27 -5.36
CA GLU A 283 -9.22 -34.10 -4.45
C GLU A 283 -7.99 -33.36 -3.94
N LEU A 284 -7.26 -32.66 -4.82
CA LEU A 284 -6.07 -31.89 -4.43
C LEU A 284 -6.42 -30.68 -3.57
N LEU A 285 -7.52 -29.97 -3.85
CA LEU A 285 -7.96 -28.79 -3.11
C LEU A 285 -8.55 -29.13 -1.74
N ASN A 286 -9.08 -30.33 -1.56
CA ASN A 286 -9.63 -30.81 -0.29
C ASN A 286 -8.66 -31.71 0.48
N ASP A 287 -7.46 -31.95 -0.05
CA ASP A 287 -6.47 -32.78 0.60
C ASP A 287 -5.89 -32.08 1.84
N ASN A 288 -6.08 -32.69 3.01
CA ASN A 288 -5.68 -32.09 4.28
C ASN A 288 -4.17 -31.86 4.40
N GLU A 289 -3.32 -32.71 3.79
CA GLU A 289 -1.87 -32.52 3.85
C GLU A 289 -1.41 -31.38 2.93
N LEU A 290 -1.93 -31.30 1.70
CA LEU A 290 -1.69 -30.15 0.82
C LEU A 290 -2.25 -28.86 1.42
N MET A 291 -3.43 -28.91 2.04
CA MET A 291 -4.07 -27.74 2.64
C MET A 291 -3.36 -27.25 3.90
N LYS A 292 -2.58 -28.09 4.61
CA LYS A 292 -1.68 -27.60 5.67
C LYS A 292 -0.64 -26.63 5.12
N HIS A 293 -0.19 -26.83 3.88
CA HIS A 293 0.75 -25.92 3.24
C HIS A 293 0.11 -24.62 2.72
N LEU A 294 -1.20 -24.62 2.46
CA LEU A 294 -1.93 -23.47 1.91
C LEU A 294 -2.62 -22.59 2.96
N ARG A 295 -2.78 -23.07 4.20
CA ARG A 295 -3.48 -22.37 5.30
C ARG A 295 -2.57 -21.55 6.22
N ASN A 296 -1.25 -21.53 5.98
CA ASN A 296 -0.26 -20.82 6.80
C ASN A 296 0.14 -19.46 6.20
#